data_AF-A0A0M4DCP7-F1
#
_entry.id   AF-A0A0M4DCP7-F1
#
_cell.length_a   1.000
_cell.length_b   1.000
_cell.length_c   1.000
_cell.angle_alpha   90.00
_cell.angle_beta   90.00
_cell.angle_gamma   90.00
#
_symmetry.space_group_name_H-M   'P 1'
#
loop_
_entity.id
_entity.type
_entity.pdbx_description
1 polymer ?
#
loop_
_entity_poly.entity_id
_entity_poly.type
_entity_poly.pdbx_seq_one_letter_code
_entity_poly.pdbx_strand_id
1 'polypeptide(L)'
;MDEVRIPLVIPLHAIRRYRERVAKIPAREVIERLSGPAFDACDRLGGGAVILPSGHRVICGDGAVITVLPLGYKFNHFRFSGKHRR
;
A
#
# COMPACT_ATOMS: atom_id res chain seq x y z
N MET A 1 -15.39 -21.57 5.54
CA MET A 1 -14.97 -20.53 6.49
C MET A 1 -14.91 -19.25 5.69
N ASP A 2 -15.96 -18.44 5.75
CA ASP A 2 -15.97 -17.11 5.16
C ASP A 2 -14.99 -16.24 5.96
N GLU A 3 -13.76 -16.13 5.46
CA GLU A 3 -12.79 -15.18 5.98
C GLU A 3 -13.42 -13.78 5.86
N VAL A 4 -13.78 -13.20 7.00
CA VAL A 4 -14.17 -11.80 7.10
C VAL A 4 -12.97 -10.98 6.60
N ARG A 5 -13.04 -10.53 5.33
CA ARG A 5 -12.01 -9.70 4.72
C ARG A 5 -12.06 -8.34 5.35
N ILE A 6 -11.09 -8.02 6.19
CA ILE A 6 -10.88 -6.65 6.65
C ILE A 6 -10.26 -5.90 5.46
N PRO A 7 -10.92 -4.84 4.93
CA PRO A 7 -10.36 -4.07 3.83
C PRO A 7 -9.02 -3.46 4.23
N LEU A 8 -8.06 -3.41 3.30
CA LEU A 8 -6.79 -2.73 3.53
C LEU A 8 -7.04 -1.27 3.91
N VAL A 9 -6.48 -0.84 5.04
CA VAL A 9 -6.63 0.53 5.52
C VAL A 9 -5.72 1.45 4.71
N ILE A 10 -6.30 2.55 4.19
CA ILE A 10 -5.55 3.59 3.49
C ILE A 10 -5.50 4.82 4.40
N PRO A 11 -4.43 4.97 5.20
CA PRO A 11 -4.34 6.07 6.15
C PRO A 11 -4.13 7.41 5.45
N LEU A 12 -4.53 8.49 6.12
CA LEU A 12 -4.43 9.85 5.57
C LEU A 12 -3.00 10.22 5.13
N HIS A 13 -1.96 9.73 5.82
CA HIS A 13 -0.58 10.00 5.44
C HIS A 13 -0.21 9.34 4.10
N ALA A 14 -0.72 8.15 3.79
CA ALA A 14 -0.50 7.50 2.49
C ALA A 14 -1.14 8.33 1.37
N ILE A 15 -2.34 8.87 1.61
CA ILE A 15 -3.03 9.77 0.67
C ILE A 15 -2.20 11.03 0.41
N ARG A 16 -1.66 11.64 1.47
CA ARG A 16 -0.78 12.82 1.35
C ARG A 16 0.47 12.50 0.54
N ARG A 17 1.15 11.38 0.83
CA ARG A 17 2.35 10.96 0.08
C ARG A 17 2.06 10.67 -1.38
N TYR A 18 0.92 10.05 -1.70
CA TYR A 18 0.49 9.87 -3.08
C TYR A 18 0.33 11.22 -3.80
N ARG A 19 -0.31 12.19 -3.16
CA ARG A 19 -0.53 13.52 -3.75
C ARG A 19 0.75 14.30 -3.97
N GLU A 20 1.70 14.18 -3.05
CA GLU A 20 3.01 14.81 -3.14
C GLU A 20 3.88 14.22 -4.26
N ARG A 21 3.80 12.90 -4.47
CA ARG A 21 4.77 12.16 -5.28
C ARG A 21 4.22 11.71 -6.63
N VAL A 22 2.95 11.35 -6.70
CA VAL A 22 2.33 10.74 -7.88
C VAL A 22 1.42 11.72 -8.61
N ALA A 23 0.36 12.24 -7.96
CA ALA A 23 -0.59 13.15 -8.60
C ALA A 23 -1.48 13.89 -7.58
N LYS A 24 -1.70 15.19 -7.79
CA LYS A 24 -2.60 16.03 -6.96
C LYS A 24 -4.08 15.82 -7.34
N ILE A 25 -4.65 14.71 -6.91
CA ILE A 25 -6.05 14.32 -7.19
C ILE A 25 -6.91 14.25 -5.91
N PRO A 26 -8.25 14.25 -6.01
CA PRO A 26 -9.16 14.04 -4.86
C PRO A 26 -8.84 12.79 -4.05
N ALA A 27 -9.10 12.82 -2.73
CA ALA A 27 -8.69 11.75 -1.81
C ALA A 27 -9.39 10.43 -2.14
N ARG A 28 -10.64 10.50 -2.60
CA ARG A 28 -11.41 9.36 -3.09
C ARG A 28 -10.69 8.63 -4.22
N GLU A 29 -10.18 9.36 -5.23
CA GLU A 29 -9.45 8.74 -6.34
C GLU A 29 -8.13 8.13 -5.88
N VAL A 30 -7.47 8.73 -4.89
CA VAL A 30 -6.27 8.12 -4.29
C VAL A 30 -6.62 6.81 -3.61
N ILE A 31 -7.72 6.76 -2.85
CA ILE A 31 -8.19 5.54 -2.19
C ILE A 31 -8.47 4.46 -3.24
N GLU A 32 -9.21 4.78 -4.30
CA GLU A 32 -9.51 3.84 -5.38
C GLU A 32 -8.23 3.31 -6.05
N ARG A 33 -7.21 4.17 -6.27
CA ARG A 33 -5.92 3.78 -6.86
C ARG A 33 -4.98 3.04 -5.91
N LEU A 34 -5.17 3.17 -4.60
CA LEU A 34 -4.42 2.47 -3.56
C LEU A 34 -5.19 1.25 -3.00
N SER A 35 -6.27 0.87 -3.68
CA SER A 35 -7.11 -0.28 -3.36
C SER A 35 -7.06 -1.30 -4.48
N GLY A 36 -7.50 -2.52 -4.19
CA GLY A 36 -7.75 -3.55 -5.18
C GLY A 36 -6.84 -4.77 -5.05
N PRO A 37 -6.96 -5.74 -5.97
CA PRO A 37 -6.44 -7.10 -5.76
C PRO A 37 -4.93 -7.18 -5.54
N ALA A 38 -4.15 -6.27 -6.13
CA ALA A 38 -2.70 -6.24 -5.95
C ALA A 38 -2.31 -5.82 -4.53
N PHE A 39 -3.05 -4.88 -3.94
CA PHE A 39 -2.84 -4.39 -2.59
C PHE A 39 -3.27 -5.44 -1.56
N ASP A 40 -4.42 -6.06 -1.77
CA ASP A 40 -4.92 -7.16 -0.95
C ASP A 40 -3.95 -8.35 -0.96
N ALA A 41 -3.45 -8.72 -2.15
CA ALA A 41 -2.46 -9.78 -2.29
C ALA A 41 -1.13 -9.41 -1.62
N CYS A 42 -0.69 -8.16 -1.74
CA CYS A 42 0.53 -7.69 -1.11
C CYS A 42 0.46 -7.82 0.41
N ASP A 43 -0.65 -7.42 1.03
CA ASP A 43 -0.84 -7.55 2.47
C ASP A 43 -0.95 -9.01 2.92
N ARG A 44 -1.74 -9.83 2.19
CA ARG A 44 -1.89 -11.27 2.46
C ARG A 44 -0.58 -12.05 2.41
N LEU A 45 0.36 -11.63 1.57
CA LEU A 45 1.68 -12.26 1.46
C LEU A 45 2.66 -11.79 2.57
N GLY A 46 2.17 -11.02 3.56
CA GLY A 46 2.97 -10.50 4.67
C GLY A 46 3.54 -9.10 4.41
N GLY A 47 2.97 -8.36 3.45
CA GLY A 47 3.43 -7.04 3.06
C GLY A 47 4.46 -7.05 1.93
N GLY A 48 4.85 -5.85 1.49
CA GLY A 48 5.76 -5.68 0.36
C GLY A 48 5.54 -4.37 -0.38
N ALA A 49 5.78 -4.40 -1.69
CA ALA A 49 5.63 -3.24 -2.56
C ALA A 49 4.75 -3.55 -3.77
N VAL A 50 3.72 -2.73 -4.00
CA VAL A 50 2.94 -2.69 -5.24
C VAL A 50 3.53 -1.61 -6.15
N ILE A 51 3.83 -1.96 -7.39
CA ILE A 51 4.32 -1.00 -8.40
C ILE A 51 3.12 -0.42 -9.14
N LEU A 52 2.93 0.90 -9.06
CA LEU A 52 1.90 1.61 -9.81
C LEU A 52 2.26 1.69 -11.30
N PRO A 53 1.29 1.89 -12.20
CA PRO A 53 1.56 2.16 -13.62
C PRO A 53 2.51 3.35 -13.86
N SER A 54 2.54 4.31 -12.94
CA SER A 54 3.48 5.45 -12.98
C SER A 54 4.92 5.10 -12.55
N GLY A 55 5.20 3.85 -12.20
CA GLY A 55 6.51 3.37 -11.72
C GLY A 55 6.80 3.63 -10.24
N HIS A 56 5.91 4.34 -9.54
CA HIS A 56 6.02 4.54 -8.09
C HIS A 56 5.74 3.25 -7.33
N ARG A 57 6.40 3.08 -6.18
CA ARG A 57 6.21 1.92 -5.31
C ARG A 57 5.37 2.29 -4.10
N VAL A 58 4.32 1.53 -3.83
CA VAL A 58 3.50 1.66 -2.64
C VAL A 58 3.82 0.52 -1.69
N ILE A 59 4.23 0.85 -0.47
CA ILE A 59 4.56 -0.12 0.56
C ILE A 59 3.30 -0.46 1.35
N CYS A 60 3.00 -1.75 1.43
CA CYS A 60 1.82 -2.28 2.12
C CYS A 60 2.25 -3.33 3.15
N GLY A 61 1.46 -3.48 4.19
CA GLY A 61 1.65 -4.51 5.22
C GLY A 61 0.86 -4.17 6.49
N ASP A 62 0.72 -5.15 7.36
CA ASP A 62 0.00 -5.03 8.63
C ASP A 62 -1.45 -4.50 8.45
N GLY A 63 -2.11 -4.86 7.36
CA GLY A 63 -3.48 -4.44 7.04
C GLY A 63 -3.59 -3.00 6.55
N ALA A 64 -2.48 -2.34 6.18
CA ALA A 64 -2.50 -0.95 5.73
C ALA A 64 -1.52 -0.61 4.60
N VAL A 65 -1.81 0.49 3.89
CA VAL A 65 -0.81 1.18 3.08
C VAL A 65 0.08 2.03 3.99
N ILE A 66 1.37 1.73 4.00
CA ILE A 66 2.34 2.38 4.89
C ILE A 66 2.91 3.65 4.24
N THR A 67 3.28 3.61 2.96
CA THR A 67 3.82 4.80 2.27
C THR A 67 3.84 4.63 0.75
N VAL A 68 4.02 5.74 0.03
CA VAL A 68 4.24 5.76 -1.43
C VAL A 68 5.63 6.32 -1.70
N LEU A 69 6.59 5.53 -2.16
CA LEU A 69 7.96 5.98 -2.40
C LEU A 69 8.05 6.95 -3.60
N PRO A 70 9.03 7.87 -3.62
CA PRO A 70 9.36 8.63 -4.82
C PRO A 70 9.70 7.72 -6.01
N LEU A 71 9.55 8.23 -7.23
CA LEU A 71 9.93 7.49 -8.43
C LEU A 71 11.40 7.07 -8.40
N GLY A 72 11.69 5.83 -8.79
CA GLY A 72 13.06 5.31 -8.84
C GLY A 72 13.67 4.92 -7.49
N TYR A 73 13.00 5.20 -6.36
CA TYR A 73 13.50 4.79 -5.06
C TYR A 73 13.42 3.26 -4.89
N LYS A 74 14.57 2.64 -4.58
CA LYS A 74 14.63 1.23 -4.25
C LYS A 74 14.20 1.04 -2.80
N PHE A 75 13.26 0.13 -2.58
CA PHE A 75 12.95 -0.35 -1.24
C PHE A 75 14.02 -1.37 -0.85
N ASN A 76 15.17 -0.87 -0.37
CA ASN A 76 16.20 -1.69 0.26
C ASN A 76 15.82 -1.81 1.74
N HIS A 77 15.57 -3.03 2.22
CA HIS A 77 15.31 -3.33 3.63
C HIS A 77 13.99 -2.82 4.23
N PHE A 78 12.97 -3.66 4.19
CA PHE A 78 12.14 -3.88 5.36
C PHE A 78 11.80 -5.37 5.40
N ARG A 79 12.45 -6.09 6.32
CA ARG A 79 11.92 -7.39 6.76
C ARG A 79 10.59 -7.06 7.42
N PHE A 80 9.48 -7.25 6.72
CA PHE A 80 8.24 -7.57 7.42
C PHE A 80 8.53 -8.90 8.12
N SER A 81 9.01 -8.79 9.36
CA SER A 81 8.97 -9.91 10.28
C SER A 81 7.49 -10.22 10.39
N GLY A 82 7.05 -11.22 9.64
CA GLY A 82 5.70 -11.74 9.68
C GLY A 82 5.42 -12.22 11.09
N LYS A 83 5.04 -11.28 11.97
CA LYS A 83 4.30 -11.61 13.17
C LYS A 83 2.90 -11.85 12.68
N HIS A 84 2.66 -13.08 12.23
CA HIS A 84 1.35 -13.70 12.32
C HIS A 84 0.88 -13.44 13.76
N ARG A 85 0.05 -12.41 13.94
CA ARG A 85 -0.77 -12.29 15.14
C ARG A 85 -1.78 -13.43 15.03
N ARG A 86 -1.38 -14.58 15.57
CA ARG A 86 -2.28 -15.62 16.05
C ARG A 86 -3.03 -15.07 17.26
#